data_AF-A0A3G2L5G7-F1
#
_entry.id   AF-A0A3G2L5G7-F1
#
_cell.length_a   1.000
_cell.length_b   1.000
_cell.length_c   1.000
_cell.angle_alpha   90.00
_cell.angle_beta   90.00
_cell.angle_gamma   90.00
#
_symmetry.space_group_name_H-M   'P 1'
#
loop_
_entity.id
_entity.type
_entity.pdbx_description
1 polymer ?
#
loop_
_entity_poly.entity_id
_entity_poly.type
_entity_poly.pdbx_seq_one_letter_code
_entity_poly.pdbx_strand_id
1 'polypeptide(L)'
;MSSFDSQIRRNLMGKRLEKEGRILEAKALYEGNISEGFEGSFPYRRLAILYRKGKFIDEEIRVLDKAVSVFHNLAGSGREDVQPKLNDFRERLEKAKSLKSR
;
A
#
# COMPACT_ATOMS: atom_id res chain seq x y z
N MET A 1 10.05 -8.92 19.89
CA MET A 1 9.02 -8.77 18.84
C MET A 1 9.72 -8.54 17.52
N SER A 2 9.32 -9.24 16.46
CA SER A 2 9.91 -9.00 15.14
C SER A 2 9.44 -7.66 14.56
N SER A 3 10.20 -7.12 13.61
CA SER A 3 9.77 -5.96 12.82
C SER A 3 8.41 -6.23 12.15
N PHE A 4 8.24 -7.45 11.63
CA PHE A 4 7.01 -7.90 10.97
C PHE A 4 5.79 -7.88 11.89
N ASP A 5 5.90 -8.35 13.14
CA ASP A 5 4.78 -8.32 14.10
C ASP A 5 4.29 -6.89 14.38
N SER A 6 5.22 -5.94 14.44
CA SER A 6 4.89 -4.52 14.63
C SER A 6 4.16 -3.95 13.42
N GLN A 7 4.58 -4.31 12.22
CA GLN A 7 3.90 -3.93 10.99
C GLN A 7 2.48 -4.50 10.93
N ILE A 8 2.28 -5.76 11.31
CA ILE A 8 0.96 -6.38 11.41
C ILE A 8 0.07 -5.63 12.42
N ARG A 9 0.60 -5.30 13.61
CA ARG A 9 -0.14 -4.48 14.60
C ARG A 9 -0.53 -3.12 14.06
N ARG A 10 0.36 -2.42 13.34
CA ARG A 10 0.03 -1.14 12.68
C ARG A 10 -1.10 -1.32 11.67
N ASN A 11 -1.11 -2.40 10.89
CA ASN A 11 -2.20 -2.69 9.94
C ASN A 11 -3.54 -2.92 10.65
N LEU A 12 -3.54 -3.72 11.73
CA LEU A 12 -4.75 -3.99 12.52
C LEU A 12 -5.29 -2.71 13.17
N MET A 13 -4.41 -1.89 13.74
CA MET A 13 -4.77 -0.61 14.34
C MET A 13 -5.28 0.37 13.28
N GLY A 14 -4.59 0.50 12.14
CA GLY A 14 -5.03 1.33 11.03
C GLY A 14 -6.42 0.94 10.54
N LYS A 15 -6.70 -0.36 10.43
CA LYS A 15 -8.04 -0.87 10.04
C LYS A 15 -9.12 -0.49 11.05
N ARG A 16 -8.79 -0.48 12.35
CA ARG A 16 -9.71 -0.03 13.40
C ARG A 16 -9.98 1.47 13.28
N LEU A 17 -8.93 2.28 13.17
CA LEU A 17 -9.04 3.74 13.01
C LEU A 17 -9.82 4.13 11.75
N GLU A 18 -9.65 3.41 10.62
CA GLU A 18 -10.47 3.64 9.43
C GLU A 18 -11.97 3.44 9.70
N LYS A 19 -12.33 2.41 10.46
CA LYS A 19 -13.73 2.14 10.84
C LYS A 19 -14.30 3.21 11.77
N GLU A 20 -13.45 3.81 12.60
CA GLU A 20 -13.80 4.92 13.51
C GLU A 20 -13.84 6.29 12.79
N GLY A 21 -13.58 6.33 11.47
CA GLY A 21 -13.52 7.59 10.72
C GLY A 21 -12.23 8.40 10.92
N ARG A 22 -11.26 7.86 11.67
CA ARG A 22 -9.96 8.49 11.98
C ARG A 22 -8.96 8.26 10.85
N ILE A 23 -9.30 8.78 9.67
CA ILE A 23 -8.61 8.47 8.41
C ILE A 23 -7.15 8.92 8.42
N LEU A 24 -6.83 10.11 8.93
CA LEU A 24 -5.45 10.62 8.95
C LEU A 24 -4.53 9.73 9.78
N GLU A 25 -4.99 9.28 10.93
CA GLU A 25 -4.24 8.41 11.82
C GLU A 25 -4.07 7.00 11.24
N ALA A 26 -5.10 6.47 10.58
CA ALA A 26 -4.98 5.22 9.84
C ALA A 26 -3.93 5.32 8.72
N LYS A 27 -3.92 6.42 7.95
CA LYS A 27 -2.93 6.65 6.89
C LYS A 27 -1.52 6.70 7.47
N ALA A 28 -1.30 7.38 8.59
CA ALA A 28 0.02 7.45 9.23
C ALA A 28 0.57 6.05 9.57
N LEU A 29 -0.27 5.14 10.08
CA LEU A 29 0.14 3.77 10.39
C LEU A 29 0.48 2.96 9.14
N TYR A 30 -0.30 3.11 8.07
CA TYR A 30 -0.01 2.44 6.81
C TYR A 30 1.24 3.01 6.12
N GLU A 31 1.44 4.33 6.17
CA GLU A 31 2.63 4.99 5.64
C GLU A 31 3.90 4.47 6.33
N GLY A 32 3.85 4.31 7.66
CA GLY A 32 4.94 3.70 8.41
C GLY A 32 5.27 2.27 7.96
N ASN A 33 4.28 1.49 7.52
CA ASN A 33 4.54 0.14 7.01
C ASN A 33 5.14 0.15 5.61
N ILE A 34 4.70 1.05 4.71
CA ILE A 34 5.25 1.10 3.35
C ILE A 34 6.65 1.72 3.31
N SER A 35 6.97 2.63 4.23
CA SER A 35 8.31 3.20 4.36
C SER A 35 9.33 2.14 4.77
N GLU A 36 8.91 1.21 5.64
CA GLU A 36 9.68 0.03 6.06
C GLU A 36 9.66 -1.13 5.04
N GLY A 37 8.96 -0.98 3.90
CA GLY A 37 8.94 -1.99 2.85
C GLY A 37 8.15 -3.26 3.19
N PHE A 38 7.06 -3.14 3.97
CA PHE A 38 6.22 -4.29 4.36
C PHE A 38 5.88 -5.21 3.17
N GLU A 39 6.05 -6.51 3.34
CA GLU A 39 5.94 -7.49 2.24
C GLU A 39 4.50 -8.02 2.03
N GLY A 40 3.52 -7.45 2.75
CA GLY A 40 2.10 -7.70 2.55
C GLY A 40 1.42 -6.58 1.79
N SER A 41 0.36 -6.89 1.03
CA SER A 41 -0.30 -5.92 0.14
C SER A 41 -1.26 -4.94 0.84
N PHE A 42 -1.65 -5.21 2.09
CA PHE A 42 -2.73 -4.49 2.77
C PHE A 42 -2.52 -2.96 2.85
N PRO A 43 -1.43 -2.43 3.43
CA PRO A 43 -1.27 -0.98 3.59
C PRO A 43 -1.20 -0.26 2.24
N TYR A 44 -0.51 -0.82 1.24
CA TYR A 44 -0.47 -0.25 -0.12
C TYR A 44 -1.85 -0.15 -0.76
N ARG A 45 -2.65 -1.23 -0.66
CA ARG A 45 -4.02 -1.24 -1.20
C ARG A 45 -4.91 -0.21 -0.51
N ARG A 46 -4.85 -0.14 0.83
CA ARG A 46 -5.63 0.81 1.62
C ARG A 46 -5.24 2.25 1.32
N LEU A 47 -3.95 2.59 1.35
CA LEU A 47 -3.46 3.93 1.05
C LEU A 47 -3.86 4.38 -0.34
N ALA A 48 -3.67 3.54 -1.37
CA ALA A 48 -4.09 3.88 -2.73
C ALA A 48 -5.61 4.17 -2.82
N ILE A 49 -6.46 3.43 -2.10
CA ILE A 49 -7.91 3.73 -2.03
C ILE A 49 -8.17 5.06 -1.32
N LEU A 50 -7.51 5.30 -0.17
CA LEU A 50 -7.71 6.51 0.63
C LEU A 50 -7.23 7.77 -0.11
N TYR A 51 -6.08 7.72 -0.77
CA TYR A 51 -5.56 8.82 -1.58
C TYR A 51 -6.43 9.09 -2.80
N ARG A 52 -6.90 8.05 -3.50
CA ARG A 52 -7.87 8.20 -4.59
C ARG A 52 -9.15 8.90 -4.16
N LYS A 53 -9.75 8.46 -3.05
CA LYS A 53 -10.96 9.07 -2.48
C LYS A 53 -10.74 10.54 -2.09
N GLY A 54 -9.56 10.86 -1.60
CA GLY A 54 -9.16 12.23 -1.27
C GLY A 54 -8.70 13.07 -2.47
N LYS A 55 -8.76 12.54 -3.70
CA LYS A 55 -8.25 13.19 -4.93
C LYS A 55 -6.75 13.53 -4.90
N PHE A 56 -5.98 12.85 -4.05
CA PHE A 56 -4.52 12.99 -3.97
C PHE A 56 -3.87 11.99 -4.92
N ILE A 57 -3.98 12.23 -6.23
CA ILE A 57 -3.53 11.27 -7.26
C ILE A 57 -2.01 11.05 -7.20
N ASP A 58 -1.23 12.08 -6.91
CA ASP A 58 0.23 11.95 -6.78
C ASP A 58 0.64 10.99 -5.66
N GLU A 59 -0.04 11.05 -4.52
CA GLU A 59 0.19 10.14 -3.40
C GLU A 59 -0.27 8.72 -3.72
N GLU A 60 -1.37 8.55 -4.45
CA GLU A 60 -1.78 7.25 -4.96
C GLU A 60 -0.69 6.63 -5.83
N ILE A 61 -0.14 7.41 -6.78
CA ILE A 61 0.95 6.96 -7.67
C ILE A 61 2.19 6.58 -6.84
N ARG A 62 2.63 7.43 -5.91
CA ARG A 62 3.80 7.16 -5.04
C ARG A 62 3.66 5.84 -4.28
N VAL A 63 2.50 5.59 -3.68
CA VAL A 63 2.21 4.36 -2.93
C VAL A 63 2.23 3.14 -3.85
N LEU A 64 1.65 3.25 -5.04
CA LEU A 64 1.60 2.15 -6.01
C LEU A 64 2.98 1.85 -6.61
N ASP A 65 3.78 2.87 -6.92
CA ASP A 65 5.18 2.72 -7.33
C ASP A 65 5.99 2.00 -6.24
N LYS A 66 5.83 2.40 -4.97
CA LYS A 66 6.49 1.72 -3.85
C LYS A 66 6.06 0.27 -3.73
N ALA A 67 4.77 -0.03 -3.92
CA ALA A 67 4.27 -1.40 -3.93
C ALA A 67 4.90 -2.23 -5.07
N VAL A 68 4.97 -1.68 -6.29
CA VAL A 68 5.61 -2.33 -7.43
C VAL A 68 7.08 -2.61 -7.13
N SER A 69 7.82 -1.67 -6.56
CA SER A 69 9.22 -1.85 -6.18
C SER A 69 9.42 -2.99 -5.16
N VAL A 70 8.63 -3.01 -4.08
CA VAL A 70 8.73 -4.06 -3.05
C VAL A 70 8.37 -5.44 -3.63
N PHE A 71 7.27 -5.55 -4.36
CA PHE A 71 6.84 -6.83 -4.91
C PHE A 71 7.73 -7.30 -6.09
N HIS A 72 8.36 -6.39 -6.81
CA HIS A 72 9.38 -6.74 -7.80
C HIS A 72 10.60 -7.39 -7.14
N ASN A 73 11.07 -6.83 -6.03
CA ASN A 73 12.20 -7.39 -5.28
C ASN A 73 11.87 -8.77 -4.67
N LEU A 74 10.60 -9.04 -4.39
CA LEU A 74 10.13 -10.33 -3.87
C LEU A 74 9.91 -11.40 -4.95
N ALA A 75 10.02 -11.08 -6.24
CA ALA A 75 9.67 -12.01 -7.33
C ALA A 75 10.49 -13.32 -7.32
N GLY A 76 11.66 -13.33 -6.67
CA GLY A 76 12.51 -14.52 -6.50
C GLY A 76 12.34 -15.27 -5.18
N SER A 77 11.41 -14.88 -4.30
CA SER A 77 11.32 -15.42 -2.94
C SER A 77 10.62 -16.79 -2.85
N GLY A 78 10.20 -17.38 -3.97
CA GLY A 78 9.39 -18.62 -4.00
C GLY A 78 7.93 -18.45 -3.52
N ARG A 79 7.50 -17.22 -3.23
CA ARG A 79 6.13 -16.93 -2.78
C ARG A 79 5.17 -16.83 -3.97
N GLU A 80 4.21 -17.74 -4.05
CA GLU A 80 3.22 -17.79 -5.12
C GLU A 80 2.32 -16.53 -5.18
N ASP A 81 2.13 -15.85 -4.05
CA ASP A 81 1.28 -14.66 -3.96
C ASP A 81 1.90 -13.40 -4.57
N VAL A 82 3.21 -13.39 -4.84
CA VAL A 82 3.95 -12.18 -5.26
C VAL A 82 3.59 -11.76 -6.67
N GLN A 83 3.68 -12.67 -7.65
CA GLN A 83 3.48 -12.32 -9.06
C GLN A 83 2.08 -11.78 -9.35
N PRO A 84 0.98 -12.40 -8.84
CA PRO A 84 -0.36 -11.85 -9.01
C PRO A 84 -0.52 -10.46 -8.38
N LYS A 85 0.07 -10.22 -7.19
CA LYS A 85 0.01 -8.91 -6.51
C LYS A 85 0.82 -7.85 -7.24
N LEU A 86 1.99 -8.19 -7.77
CA LEU A 86 2.80 -7.30 -8.58
C LEU A 86 2.04 -6.82 -9.82
N ASN A 87 1.36 -7.74 -10.52
CA ASN A 87 0.54 -7.42 -11.68
C ASN A 87 -0.63 -6.49 -11.32
N ASP A 88 -1.36 -6.78 -10.24
CA ASP A 88 -2.43 -5.91 -9.69
C ASP A 88 -1.92 -4.49 -9.40
N PHE A 89 -0.75 -4.35 -8.75
CA PHE A 89 -0.18 -3.04 -8.47
C PHE A 89 0.24 -2.28 -9.73
N ARG A 90 0.81 -2.97 -10.74
CA ARG A 90 1.16 -2.35 -12.02
C ARG A 90 -0.07 -1.84 -12.77
N GLU A 91 -1.13 -2.65 -12.84
CA GLU A 91 -2.37 -2.23 -13.50
C GLU A 91 -2.98 -0.98 -12.82
N ARG A 92 -3.05 -1.00 -11.49
CA ARG A 92 -3.56 0.14 -10.72
C ARG A 92 -2.70 1.39 -10.87
N LEU A 93 -1.38 1.22 -10.95
CA LEU A 93 -0.43 2.32 -11.16
C LEU A 93 -0.65 3.00 -12.51
N GLU A 94 -0.74 2.22 -13.59
CA GLU A 94 -1.00 2.77 -14.93
C GLU A 94 -2.36 3.49 -14.99
N LYS A 95 -3.37 2.94 -14.32
CA LYS A 95 -4.66 3.61 -14.15
C LYS A 95 -4.56 4.93 -13.38
N ALA A 96 -3.72 5.01 -12.34
CA ALA A 96 -3.52 6.26 -11.59
C ALA A 96 -2.77 7.30 -12.42
N LYS A 97 -1.71 6.89 -13.14
CA LYS A 97 -0.94 7.76 -14.05
C LYS A 97 -1.80 8.34 -15.18
N SER A 98 -2.61 7.50 -15.82
CA SER A 98 -3.53 7.95 -16.89
C SER A 98 -4.62 8.91 -16.40
N LEU A 99 -4.96 8.91 -15.11
CA LEU A 99 -5.88 9.88 -14.53
C LEU A 99 -5.20 11.20 -14.16
N LYS A 100 -3.91 11.18 -13.85
CA LYS A 100 -3.13 12.40 -13.62
C LYS A 100 -2.92 13.19 -14.93
N SER A 101 -2.80 12.48 -16.05
CA SER A 101 -2.58 13.09 -17.37
C SER A 101 -3.86 13.60 -18.06
N ARG A 102 -5.01 13.55 -17.39
CA ARG A 102 -6.30 14.06 -17.87
C ARG A 102 -6.63 15.38 -17.19
#